data_AF-A0A957U7I4-F1
#
_entry.id   AF-A0A957U7I4-F1
#
_cell.length_a   1.000
_cell.length_b   1.000
_cell.length_c   1.000
_cell.angle_alpha   90.00
_cell.angle_beta   90.00
_cell.angle_gamma   90.00
#
_symmetry.space_group_name_H-M   'P 1'
#
loop_
_entity.id
_entity.type
_entity.pdbx_description
1 polymer ?
#
loop_
_entity_poly.entity_id
_entity_poly.type
_entity_poly.pdbx_seq_one_letter_code
_entity_poly.pdbx_strand_id
1 'polypeptide(L)' 'MSTAVKELTYDIADINLADKGRFRMQWAAKEMPVLDLLEARFKQEQPFKGIRIAAAMHVTSETANLMR' A
#
# COMPACT_ATOMS: atom_id res chain seq x y z
N MET A 1 31.68 -18.10 7.40
CA MET A 1 31.01 -17.40 6.29
C MET A 1 29.62 -17.03 6.78
N SER A 2 29.45 -15.81 7.29
CA SER A 2 28.14 -15.33 7.78
C SER A 2 27.33 -14.84 6.60
N THR A 3 26.32 -15.60 6.19
CA THR A 3 25.35 -15.17 5.19
C THR A 3 24.41 -14.18 5.88
N ALA A 4 24.58 -12.89 5.57
CA ALA A 4 23.67 -11.85 6.04
C ALA A 4 22.26 -12.15 5.51
N VAL A 5 21.38 -12.60 6.40
CA VAL A 5 19.95 -12.73 6.11
C VAL A 5 19.41 -11.30 6.06
N LYS A 6 18.91 -10.89 4.89
CA LYS A 6 18.25 -9.60 4.71
C LYS A 6 16.97 -9.64 5.57
N GLU A 7 16.93 -8.89 6.67
CA GLU A 7 15.73 -8.75 7.49
C GLU A 7 14.60 -8.21 6.61
N LEU A 8 13.57 -9.03 6.43
CA LEU A 8 12.35 -8.62 5.73
C LEU A 8 11.57 -7.71 6.68
N THR A 9 11.24 -6.51 6.22
CA THR A 9 10.53 -5.49 7.01
C THR A 9 9.01 -5.72 7.07
N TYR A 10 8.56 -6.93 6.75
CA TYR A 10 7.14 -7.30 6.68
C TYR A 10 6.95 -8.76 7.07
N ASP A 11 5.76 -9.07 7.59
CA ASP A 11 5.31 -10.42 7.91
C ASP A 11 4.01 -10.70 7.16
N ILE A 12 4.06 -11.64 6.20
CA ILE A 12 2.96 -12.00 5.32
C ILE A 12 2.96 -13.50 5.06
N ALA A 13 1.79 -14.06 4.71
CA ALA A 13 1.65 -15.49 4.48
C ALA A 13 2.39 -16.00 3.22
N ASP A 14 2.29 -15.30 2.08
CA ASP A 14 2.92 -15.71 0.82
C ASP A 14 3.18 -14.52 -0.10
N ILE A 15 4.45 -14.28 -0.43
CA ILE A 15 4.88 -13.19 -1.30
C ILE A 15 4.52 -13.43 -2.78
N ASN A 16 4.35 -14.69 -3.21
CA ASN A 16 4.05 -15.02 -4.61
C ASN A 16 2.64 -14.59 -5.04
N LEU A 17 1.79 -14.23 -4.08
CA LEU A 17 0.44 -13.70 -4.35
C LEU A 17 0.43 -12.21 -4.75
N ALA A 18 1.58 -11.53 -4.71
CA ALA A 18 1.67 -10.09 -4.95
C ALA A 18 1.06 -9.67 -6.30
N ASP A 19 1.30 -10.41 -7.37
CA ASP A 19 0.82 -10.07 -8.72
C ASP A 19 -0.71 -10.14 -8.80
N LYS A 20 -1.29 -11.20 -8.23
CA LYS A 20 -2.74 -11.36 -8.11
C LYS A 20 -3.35 -10.29 -7.19
N GLY A 21 -2.64 -9.92 -6.12
CA GLY A 21 -3.00 -8.82 -5.24
C GLY A 21 -3.09 -7.48 -5.97
N ARG A 22 -2.09 -7.16 -6.81
CA ARG A 22 -2.08 -5.94 -7.63
C ARG A 22 -3.26 -5.88 -8.58
N PHE A 23 -3.64 -7.00 -9.20
CA PHE A 23 -4.84 -7.05 -10.04
C PHE A 23 -6.12 -6.72 -9.26
N ARG A 24 -6.29 -7.30 -8.06
CA ARG A 24 -7.45 -7.02 -7.20
C ARG A 24 -7.48 -5.58 -6.70
N MET A 25 -6.32 -5.04 -6.35
CA MET A 25 -6.16 -3.63 -5.98
C MET A 25 -6.58 -2.71 -7.14
N GLN A 26 -6.10 -2.96 -8.36
CA GLN A 26 -6.50 -2.19 -9.55
C GLN A 26 -7.99 -2.31 -9.85
N TRP A 27 -8.59 -3.49 -9.64
CA TRP A 27 -10.02 -3.67 -9.80
C TRP A 27 -10.82 -2.83 -8.81
N ALA A 28 -10.45 -2.88 -7.52
CA ALA A 28 -11.10 -2.09 -6.47
C ALA A 28 -10.94 -0.57 -6.70
N ALA A 29 -9.78 -0.13 -7.23
CA ALA A 29 -9.51 1.28 -7.50
C ALA A 29 -10.56 1.95 -8.41
N LYS A 30 -11.15 1.18 -9.33
CA LYS A 30 -12.20 1.69 -10.25
C LYS A 30 -13.43 2.20 -9.51
N GLU A 31 -13.72 1.64 -8.34
CA GLU A 31 -14.84 2.03 -7.48
C GLU A 31 -14.43 3.04 -6.39
N MET A 32 -13.18 3.53 -6.41
CA MET A 32 -12.62 4.45 -5.41
C MET A 32 -12.16 5.79 -6.03
N PRO A 33 -12.96 6.47 -6.87
CA PRO A 33 -12.51 7.63 -7.66
C PRO A 33 -12.05 8.83 -6.80
N VAL A 34 -12.54 8.93 -5.56
CA VAL A 34 -12.14 10.01 -4.65
C VAL A 34 -10.68 9.89 -4.24
N LEU A 35 -10.13 8.66 -4.12
CA LEU A 35 -8.72 8.49 -3.79
C LEU A 35 -7.81 8.99 -4.91
N ASP A 36 -8.18 8.77 -6.18
CA ASP A 36 -7.43 9.28 -7.33
C ASP A 36 -7.40 10.82 -7.34
N LEU A 37 -8.53 11.46 -7.04
CA LEU A 37 -8.63 12.91 -6.93
C LEU A 37 -7.76 13.46 -5.79
N LEU A 38 -7.79 12.81 -4.62
CA LEU A 38 -6.98 13.18 -3.47
C LEU A 38 -5.50 12.99 -3.75
N GLU A 39 -5.11 11.89 -4.39
CA GLU A 39 -3.72 11.61 -4.75
C GLU A 39 -3.16 12.68 -5.70
N ALA A 40 -3.94 13.08 -6.72
CA ALA A 40 -3.54 14.13 -7.66
C ALA A 40 -3.28 15.47 -6.95
N ARG A 41 -4.14 15.84 -5.99
CA ARG A 41 -3.98 17.06 -5.17
C ARG A 41 -2.80 16.93 -4.20
N PHE A 42 -2.73 15.85 -3.44
CA PHE A 42 -1.74 15.65 -2.37
C PHE A 42 -0.33 15.38 -2.88
N LYS A 43 -0.16 14.93 -4.13
CA LYS A 43 1.14 14.91 -4.79
C LYS A 43 1.76 16.31 -4.88
N GLN A 44 0.95 17.36 -5.04
CA GLN A 44 1.43 18.75 -5.10
C GLN A 44 1.59 19.35 -3.69
N GLU A 45 0.59 19.16 -2.83
CA GLU A 45 0.54 19.76 -1.49
C GLU A 45 1.51 19.07 -0.50
N GLN A 46 1.84 17.80 -0.71
CA GLN A 46 2.68 16.98 0.17
C GLN A 46 2.30 17.08 1.67
N PRO A 47 1.00 16.98 2.04
CA PRO A 47 0.54 17.29 3.40
C PRO A 47 1.08 16.31 4.45
N PHE A 48 1.51 15.12 4.04
CA PHE A 48 2.01 14.08 4.94
C PHE A 48 3.54 14.07 5.08
N LYS A 49 4.25 15.04 4.48
CA LYS A 49 5.71 15.09 4.53
C LYS A 49 6.21 15.19 5.97
N GLY A 50 7.04 14.23 6.38
CA GLY A 50 7.62 14.17 7.72
C GLY A 50 6.73 13.52 8.79
N ILE A 51 5.54 13.05 8.41
CA ILE A 51 4.62 12.37 9.33
C ILE A 51 4.84 10.85 9.23
N ARG A 52 4.96 10.18 10.38
CA ARG A 52 4.94 8.72 10.48
C ARG A 52 3.52 8.27 10.86
N ILE A 53 2.89 7.49 9.99
CA ILE A 53 1.53 6.98 10.17
C ILE A 53 1.60 5.52 10.60
N ALA A 54 0.81 5.15 11.61
CA ALA A 54 0.55 3.76 12.00
C ALA A 54 -0.95 3.47 11.82
N ALA A 55 -1.28 2.28 11.34
CA ALA A 55 -2.66 1.88 11.07
C ALA A 55 -2.92 0.46 11.56
N ALA A 56 -4.05 0.27 12.25
CA ALA A 56 -4.58 -1.03 12.63
C ALA A 56 -5.96 -1.18 11.98
N MET A 57 -5.97 -1.73 10.77
CA MET A 57 -7.15 -1.89 9.94
C MET A 57 -7.12 -3.26 9.25
N HIS A 58 -8.26 -3.69 8.72
CA HIS A 58 -8.32 -4.88 7.89
C HIS A 58 -7.43 -4.72 6.65
N VAL A 59 -6.59 -5.71 6.37
CA VAL A 59 -5.71 -5.69 5.20
C VAL A 59 -6.49 -6.21 3.98
N THR A 60 -7.10 -5.30 3.23
CA THR A 60 -7.91 -5.61 2.04
C THR A 60 -7.40 -4.88 0.78
N SER A 61 -8.04 -5.12 -0.37
CA SER A 61 -7.66 -4.48 -1.65
C SER A 61 -7.94 -2.97 -1.63
N GLU A 62 -8.98 -2.55 -0.91
CA GLU A 62 -9.38 -1.16 -0.70
C GLU A 62 -8.36 -0.44 0.20
N THR A 63 -7.92 -1.07 1.30
CA THR A 63 -6.87 -0.51 2.16
C THR A 63 -5.53 -0.43 1.43
N ALA A 64 -5.22 -1.37 0.53
CA ALA A 64 -4.04 -1.27 -0.33
C ALA A 64 -4.10 -0.03 -1.24
N ASN A 65 -5.27 0.32 -1.79
CA ASN A 65 -5.43 1.56 -2.56
C ASN A 65 -5.30 2.82 -1.70
N LEU A 66 -5.77 2.79 -0.45
CA LEU A 66 -5.62 3.90 0.48
C LEU A 66 -4.15 4.17 0.84
N MET A 67 -3.33 3.12 0.94
CA MET A 67 -1.94 3.19 1.42
C MET A 67 -0.89 3.31 0.30
N ARG A 68 -1.31 3.46 -0.96
CA ARG A 68 -0.42 3.43 -2.13
C ARG A 68 0.40 4.71 -2.32
#